data_AF-A0A7Y6ZSD9-F1
#
_entry.id   AF-A0A7Y6ZSD9-F1
#
_cell.length_a   1.000
_cell.length_b   1.000
_cell.length_c   1.000
_cell.angle_alpha   90.00
_cell.angle_beta   90.00
_cell.angle_gamma   90.00
#
_symmetry.space_group_name_H-M   'P 1'
#
loop_
_entity.id
_entity.type
_entity.pdbx_description
1 polymer ?
#
loop_
_entity_poly.entity_id
_entity_poly.type
_entity_poly.pdbx_seq_one_letter_code
_entity_poly.pdbx_strand_id
1 'polypeptide(L)' 'MFRYKRSKYRVQSQSFLEYRCPGCGAINKLARESVIDMYKEQLESCKHCHKILEIIPANGINDQINLIVSEQSDTIK' A
#
# COMPACT_ATOMS: atom_id res chain seq x y z
N MET A 1 2.14 -38.04 -27.70
CA MET A 1 1.16 -37.83 -26.60
C MET A 1 1.34 -36.41 -26.07
N PHE A 2 0.29 -35.60 -26.12
CA PHE A 2 0.34 -34.16 -25.82
C PHE A 2 0.25 -33.87 -24.32
N ARG A 3 1.02 -32.85 -23.90
CA ARG A 3 0.74 -31.82 -22.88
C ARG A 3 0.47 -32.28 -21.44
N TYR A 4 1.26 -31.72 -20.52
CA TYR A 4 0.72 -30.81 -19.49
C TYR A 4 1.72 -29.67 -19.23
N LYS A 5 1.50 -28.51 -19.86
CA LYS A 5 2.02 -27.24 -19.35
C LYS A 5 1.01 -26.73 -18.31
N ARG A 6 1.38 -26.73 -17.03
CA ARG A 6 0.70 -25.90 -16.01
C ARG A 6 1.72 -24.91 -15.46
N SER A 7 2.00 -23.85 -16.23
CA SER A 7 2.50 -22.62 -15.63
C SER A 7 1.31 -21.93 -14.98
N LYS A 8 1.26 -21.91 -13.65
CA LYS A 8 0.23 -21.23 -12.86
C LYS A 8 0.79 -20.04 -12.08
N TYR A 9 1.94 -19.52 -12.47
CA TYR A 9 2.45 -18.26 -11.95
C TYR A 9 1.90 -17.14 -12.84
N ARG A 10 0.76 -16.57 -12.44
CA ARG A 10 0.44 -15.20 -12.86
C ARG A 10 1.57 -14.35 -12.30
N VAL A 11 2.44 -13.85 -13.18
CA VAL A 11 3.29 -12.70 -12.86
C VAL A 11 2.30 -11.60 -12.51
N GLN A 12 2.06 -11.36 -11.22
CA GLN A 12 1.38 -10.15 -10.81
C GLN A 12 2.32 -9.03 -11.26
N SER A 13 1.94 -8.31 -12.32
CA SER A 13 2.57 -7.04 -12.65
C SER A 13 2.61 -6.24 -11.36
N GLN A 14 3.80 -5.83 -10.93
CA GLN A 14 3.98 -4.99 -9.74
C GLN A 14 2.99 -3.83 -9.80
N SER A 15 1.92 -3.96 -9.02
CA SER A 15 0.84 -2.99 -9.01
C SER A 15 1.09 -2.09 -7.82
N PHE A 16 1.19 -0.79 -8.08
CA PHE A 16 1.39 0.18 -7.02
C PHE A 16 0.03 0.74 -6.60
N LEU A 17 -0.15 0.94 -5.30
CA LEU A 17 -1.22 1.72 -4.72
C LEU A 17 -0.72 3.15 -4.56
N GLU A 18 -1.47 4.11 -5.08
CA GLU A 18 -1.13 5.53 -4.98
C GLU A 18 -1.89 6.17 -3.83
N TYR A 19 -1.23 7.06 -3.09
CA TYR A 19 -1.84 7.79 -2.00
C TYR A 19 -1.25 9.19 -1.88
N ARG A 20 -2.04 10.13 -1.38
CA ARG A 20 -1.62 11.51 -1.15
C ARG A 20 -1.10 11.67 0.27
N CYS A 21 0.07 12.27 0.42
CA CYS A 21 0.58 12.66 1.73
C CYS A 21 -0.32 13.73 2.35
N PRO A 22 -0.90 13.52 3.54
CA PRO A 22 -1.72 14.53 4.22
C PRO A 22 -0.94 15.81 4.57
N GLY A 23 0.36 15.68 4.89
CA GLY A 23 1.17 16.82 5.33
C GLY A 23 1.71 17.72 4.22
N CYS A 24 2.06 17.19 3.05
CA CYS A 24 2.64 18.01 1.95
C CYS A 24 1.89 17.91 0.62
N GLY A 25 0.87 17.06 0.52
CA GLY A 25 0.06 16.91 -0.69
C GLY A 25 0.71 16.13 -1.84
N ALA A 26 1.97 15.70 -1.72
CA ALA A 26 2.66 14.89 -2.72
C ALA A 26 2.03 13.49 -2.89
N ILE A 27 2.05 12.96 -4.11
CA ILE A 27 1.59 11.59 -4.40
C ILE A 27 2.76 10.62 -4.12
N ASN A 28 2.51 9.62 -3.28
CA ASN A 28 3.41 8.52 -2.99
C ASN A 28 2.88 7.22 -3.60
N LYS A 29 3.72 6.19 -3.60
CA LYS A 29 3.42 4.87 -4.14
C LYS A 29 3.85 3.80 -3.15
N LEU A 30 2.95 2.86 -2.89
CA LEU A 30 3.17 1.67 -2.08
C LEU A 30 3.07 0.44 -2.99
N ALA A 31 4.00 -0.50 -2.89
CA ALA A 31 3.89 -1.75 -3.63
C ALA A 31 2.70 -2.55 -3.09
N ARG A 32 1.84 -3.10 -3.95
CA ARG A 32 0.70 -3.89 -3.46
C ARG A 32 1.15 -5.12 -2.69
N GLU A 33 2.30 -5.71 -3.04
CA GLU A 33 2.89 -6.83 -2.29
C GLU A 33 3.43 -6.44 -0.90
N SER A 34 3.67 -5.16 -0.61
CA SER A 34 4.12 -4.71 0.71
C SER A 34 2.96 -4.42 1.67
N VAL A 35 1.72 -4.60 1.22
CA VAL A 35 0.54 -4.61 2.08
C VAL A 35 0.51 -5.95 2.81
N ILE A 36 0.98 -5.96 4.05
CA ILE A 36 1.15 -7.21 4.84
C ILE A 36 -0.20 -7.63 5.44
N ASP A 37 -0.77 -6.77 6.28
CA ASP A 37 -1.98 -7.06 7.05
C ASP A 37 -3.03 -5.97 6.84
N MET A 38 -4.18 -6.36 6.30
CA MET A 38 -5.34 -5.48 6.21
C MET A 38 -5.76 -5.01 7.60
N TYR A 39 -6.11 -3.73 7.73
CA TYR A 39 -6.53 -3.08 8.97
C TYR A 39 -5.46 -2.99 10.06
N LYS A 40 -4.18 -3.26 9.74
CA LYS A 40 -3.06 -2.94 10.61
C LYS A 40 -2.30 -1.74 10.10
N GLU A 41 -1.79 -0.96 11.04
CA GLU A 41 -0.88 0.15 10.78
C GLU A 41 0.43 -0.36 10.19
N GLN A 42 0.91 0.34 9.16
CA GLN A 42 2.26 0.23 8.65
C GLN A 42 2.84 1.63 8.46
N LEU A 43 4.13 1.76 8.77
CA LEU A 43 4.83 3.03 8.75
C LEU A 43 5.57 3.18 7.43
N GLU A 44 5.34 4.31 6.74
CA GLU A 44 6.00 4.65 5.48
C GLU A 44 6.44 6.11 5.49
N SER A 45 7.65 6.39 5.03
CA SER A 45 8.12 7.77 4.90
C SER A 45 7.62 8.40 3.59
N CYS A 46 7.10 9.63 3.66
CA CYS A 46 6.81 10.38 2.44
C CYS A 46 8.10 10.66 1.66
N LYS A 47 8.13 10.35 0.36
CA LYS A 47 9.32 10.56 -0.48
C LYS A 47 9.69 12.03 -0.70
N HIS A 48 8.75 12.95 -0.44
CA HIS A 48 8.95 14.38 -0.65
C HIS A 48 9.29 15.12 0.65
N CYS A 49 8.45 15.03 1.69
CA CYS A 49 8.67 15.75 2.95
C CYS A 49 9.33 14.91 4.05
N HIS A 50 9.59 13.63 3.79
CA HIS A 50 10.24 12.68 4.72
C HIS A 50 9.54 12.43 6.06
N LYS A 51 8.36 13.03 6.30
CA LYS A 51 7.52 12.70 7.46
C LYS A 51 7.11 11.22 7.43
N ILE A 52 7.05 10.60 8.60
CA ILE A 52 6.51 9.26 8.77
C ILE A 52 4.99 9.35 8.70
N LEU A 53 4.42 8.49 7.87
CA LEU A 53 2.98 8.35 7.67
C LEU A 53 2.55 6.99 8.18
N GLU A 54 1.40 6.98 8.82
CA GLU A 54 0.69 5.76 9.15
C GLU A 54 -0.24 5.44 7.99
N ILE A 55 -0.14 4.22 7.47
CA ILE A 55 -0.97 3.71 6.40
C ILE A 55 -1.71 2.49 6.91
N ILE A 56 -3.04 2.51 6.82
CA ILE A 56 -3.90 1.37 7.13
C ILE A 56 -4.57 0.91 5.83
N PRO A 57 -4.18 -0.26 5.29
CA PRO A 57 -4.85 -0.87 4.15
C PRO A 57 -6.25 -1.36 4.55
N ALA A 58 -7.27 -1.08 3.74
CA ALA A 58 -8.66 -1.48 4.01
C ALA A 58 -9.32 -2.06 2.75
N ASN A 59 -10.28 -2.96 2.93
CA ASN A 59 -11.04 -3.50 1.80
C ASN A 59 -11.88 -2.38 1.17
N GLY A 60 -11.77 -2.22 -0.15
CA GLY A 60 -12.62 -1.39 -0.97
C GLY A 60 -13.75 -2.18 -1.63
N ILE A 61 -14.52 -1.51 -2.47
CA ILE A 61 -15.58 -2.13 -3.29
C ILE A 61 -14.92 -2.77 -4.52
N ASN A 62 -15.45 -3.91 -5.01
CA ASN A 62 -14.95 -4.63 -6.19
C ASN A 62 -13.48 -5.04 -6.10
N ASP A 63 -13.07 -5.65 -4.98
CA ASP A 63 -11.70 -6.14 -4.73
C ASP A 63 -10.59 -5.07 -4.80
N GLN A 64 -10.97 -3.80 -4.69
CA GLN A 64 -10.02 -2.69 -4.54
C GLN A 64 -9.47 -2.62 -3.13
N ILE A 65 -8.28 -2.03 -2.99
CA ILE A 65 -7.67 -1.74 -1.69
C ILE A 65 -7.75 -0.23 -1.51
N ASN A 66 -8.38 0.20 -0.42
CA ASN A 66 -8.34 1.58 0.02
C ASN A 66 -7.16 1.76 0.98
N LEU A 67 -6.58 2.96 0.96
CA LEU A 67 -5.53 3.35 1.89
C LEU A 67 -6.05 4.48 2.76
N ILE A 68 -6.11 4.24 4.08
CA ILE A 68 -6.34 5.29 5.07
C ILE A 68 -4.95 5.79 5.47
N VAL A 69 -4.71 7.09 5.34
CA VAL A 69 -3.37 7.67 5.53
C VAL A 69 -3.46 8.84 6.52
N SER A 70 -2.69 8.75 7.60
CA SER A 70 -2.55 9.76 8.63
C SER A 70 -1.09 10.20 8.76
N GLU A 71 -0.88 11.42 9.27
CA GLU A 71 0.44 11.79 9.80
C GLU A 71 0.64 11.04 11.11
N GLN A 72 1.83 10.46 11.32
CA GLN A 72 2.16 9.90 12.62
C GLN A 72 2.28 11.07 13.61
N SER A 73 1.25 11.26 14.43
CA SER A 73 1.36 12.17 15.57
C SER A 73 2.16 11.46 16.65
N ASP A 74 3.34 11.97 16.97
CA ASP A 74 4.05 11.64 18.21
C ASP A 74 3.25 12.19 19.40
N THR A 75 2.05 11.67 19.64
CA THR A 75 1.29 11.98 20.85
C THR A 75 1.76 11.01 21.93
N ILE A 76 3.01 11.20 22.37
CA ILE A 76 3.44 10.70 23.67
C ILE A 76 2.63 11.48 24.70
N LYS A 77 1.65 10.81 25.33
CA LYS A 77 1.07 11.27 26.59
C LYS A 77 2.02 10.92 27.73
#